data_AF-A0A3B8KAY2-F1
#
_entry.id   AF-A0A3B8KAY2-F1
#
_cell.length_a   1.000
_cell.length_b   1.000
_cell.length_c   1.000
_cell.angle_alpha   90.00
_cell.angle_beta   90.00
_cell.angle_gamma   90.00
#
_symmetry.space_group_name_H-M   'P 1'
#
loop_
_entity.id
_entity.type
_entity.pdbx_description
1 polymer ?
#
loop_
_entity_poly.entity_id
_entity_poly.type
_entity_poly.pdbx_seq_one_letter_code
_entity_poly.pdbx_strand_id
1 'polypeptide(L)'
;MFTELEKQVLTYVVGLLHYYGAIHWTGLYERVKQQLLLDWQQEDFLCLLEQAVLSEDSPYVMEFAEGICFDYEVDDAEWVLAQQQEVTLDFRPVTEQEAAYLLEDRHLLLWSDDEKALYTWLEARCHDSDLALTLFLEYAALLKNGLSPLELAQKIVQELAVEQAQIRETASLVKKFAAATPMWTLKGWRPNELPQ
;
A
#
# COMPACT_ATOMS: atom_id res chain seq x y z
N MET A 1 -15.97 -10.91 -17.52
CA MET A 1 -16.75 -9.99 -16.66
C MET A 1 -17.01 -10.74 -15.36
N PHE A 2 -16.53 -10.20 -14.24
CA PHE A 2 -16.62 -10.85 -12.93
C PHE A 2 -18.04 -10.79 -12.34
N THR A 3 -18.43 -11.84 -11.61
CA THR A 3 -19.61 -11.86 -10.75
C THR A 3 -19.46 -10.91 -9.56
N GLU A 4 -20.54 -10.59 -8.85
CA GLU A 4 -20.47 -9.72 -7.67
C GLU A 4 -19.61 -10.31 -6.55
N LEU A 5 -19.63 -11.63 -6.37
CA LEU A 5 -18.77 -12.32 -5.40
C LEU A 5 -17.29 -12.25 -5.81
N GLU A 6 -16.99 -12.51 -7.09
CA GLU A 6 -15.63 -12.37 -7.63
C GLU A 6 -15.09 -10.95 -7.46
N LYS A 7 -15.93 -9.94 -7.72
CA LYS A 7 -15.57 -8.54 -7.48
C LYS A 7 -15.28 -8.27 -6.01
N GLN A 8 -16.12 -8.75 -5.10
CA GLN A 8 -15.91 -8.61 -3.65
C GLN A 8 -14.58 -9.24 -3.21
N VAL A 9 -14.29 -10.45 -3.71
CA VAL A 9 -13.03 -11.15 -3.46
C VAL A 9 -11.83 -10.35 -3.98
N LEU A 10 -11.87 -9.91 -5.24
CA LEU A 10 -10.78 -9.14 -5.85
C LEU A 10 -10.56 -7.79 -5.16
N THR A 11 -11.65 -7.11 -4.76
CA THR A 11 -11.56 -5.89 -3.95
C THR A 11 -10.82 -6.15 -2.66
N TYR A 12 -11.18 -7.20 -1.93
CA TYR A 12 -10.52 -7.53 -0.68
C TYR A 12 -9.05 -7.94 -0.90
N VAL A 13 -8.74 -8.67 -1.97
CA VAL A 13 -7.37 -9.02 -2.37
C VAL A 13 -6.53 -7.76 -2.59
N VAL A 14 -7.01 -6.81 -3.40
CA VAL A 14 -6.30 -5.54 -3.63
C VAL A 14 -6.11 -4.77 -2.33
N GLY A 15 -7.11 -4.77 -1.45
CA GLY A 15 -6.98 -4.18 -0.12
C GLY A 15 -5.87 -4.82 0.71
N LEU A 16 -5.77 -6.15 0.71
CA LEU A 16 -4.68 -6.86 1.40
C LEU A 16 -3.31 -6.53 0.79
N LEU A 17 -3.20 -6.53 -0.54
CA LEU A 17 -1.94 -6.24 -1.23
C LEU A 17 -1.49 -4.78 -1.03
N HIS A 18 -2.41 -3.82 -1.02
CA HIS A 18 -2.07 -2.42 -0.73
C HIS A 18 -1.33 -2.24 0.61
N TYR A 19 -1.79 -2.96 1.64
CA TYR A 19 -1.19 -2.90 2.97
C TYR A 19 0.02 -3.82 3.13
N TYR A 20 0.01 -5.00 2.52
CA TYR A 20 1.04 -6.01 2.78
C TYR A 20 2.13 -6.06 1.70
N GLY A 21 1.91 -5.46 0.55
CA GLY A 21 2.83 -5.45 -0.59
C GLY A 21 2.80 -6.76 -1.34
N ALA A 22 3.30 -7.82 -0.71
CA ALA A 22 3.40 -9.14 -1.32
C ALA A 22 2.89 -10.25 -0.38
N ILE A 23 2.25 -11.27 -0.95
CA ILE A 23 1.81 -12.48 -0.24
C ILE A 23 1.87 -13.67 -1.20
N HIS A 24 2.30 -14.84 -0.71
CA HIS A 24 2.06 -16.08 -1.44
C HIS A 24 0.55 -16.33 -1.65
N TRP A 25 0.16 -16.77 -2.84
CA TRP A 25 -1.25 -16.92 -3.20
C TRP A 25 -2.02 -17.86 -2.26
N THR A 26 -1.36 -18.90 -1.73
CA THR A 26 -1.96 -19.82 -0.75
C THR A 26 -2.27 -19.11 0.56
N GLY A 27 -1.36 -18.25 1.04
CA GLY A 27 -1.59 -17.43 2.24
C GLY A 27 -2.67 -16.38 2.02
N LEU A 28 -2.73 -15.79 0.82
CA LEU A 28 -3.79 -14.87 0.42
C LEU A 28 -5.16 -15.58 0.39
N TYR A 29 -5.25 -16.78 -0.20
CA TYR A 29 -6.47 -17.60 -0.19
C TYR A 29 -6.98 -17.85 1.22
N GLU A 30 -6.12 -18.29 2.14
CA GLU A 30 -6.54 -18.57 3.53
C GLU A 30 -7.09 -17.32 4.21
N ARG A 31 -6.50 -16.15 3.97
CA ARG A 31 -7.00 -14.87 4.52
C ARG A 31 -8.35 -14.48 3.95
N VAL A 32 -8.50 -14.55 2.63
CA VAL A 32 -9.76 -14.25 1.94
C VAL A 32 -10.85 -15.21 2.41
N LYS A 33 -10.54 -16.51 2.47
CA LYS A 33 -11.47 -17.55 2.93
C LYS A 33 -11.94 -17.31 4.35
N GLN A 34 -11.03 -17.00 5.26
CA GLN A 34 -11.36 -16.74 6.67
C GLN A 34 -12.21 -15.48 6.83
N GLN A 35 -11.92 -14.41 6.10
CA GLN A 35 -12.64 -13.14 6.22
C GLN A 35 -14.03 -13.19 5.56
N LEU A 36 -14.11 -13.71 4.33
CA LEU A 36 -15.33 -13.69 3.53
C LEU A 36 -16.18 -14.96 3.66
N LEU A 37 -15.74 -15.93 4.48
CA LEU A 37 -16.37 -17.23 4.66
C LEU A 37 -16.58 -17.96 3.31
N LEU A 38 -15.56 -17.91 2.46
CA LEU A 38 -15.61 -18.39 1.09
C LEU A 38 -15.61 -19.92 1.04
N ASP A 39 -16.53 -20.52 0.27
CA ASP A 39 -16.62 -21.99 0.06
C ASP A 39 -15.92 -22.45 -1.23
N TRP A 40 -15.04 -21.62 -1.79
CA TRP A 40 -14.34 -21.94 -3.03
C TRP A 40 -13.21 -22.94 -2.78
N GLN A 41 -12.87 -23.69 -3.83
CA GLN A 41 -11.63 -24.45 -3.84
C GLN A 41 -10.44 -23.51 -4.12
N GLN A 42 -9.24 -23.97 -3.81
CA GLN A 42 -8.02 -23.18 -4.04
C GLN A 42 -7.81 -22.90 -5.52
N GLU A 43 -8.16 -23.86 -6.39
CA GLU A 43 -8.04 -23.76 -7.83
C GLU A 43 -8.96 -22.66 -8.41
N ASP A 44 -10.18 -22.54 -7.88
CA ASP A 44 -11.13 -21.50 -8.31
C ASP A 44 -10.60 -20.10 -7.96
N PHE A 45 -10.03 -19.96 -6.75
CA PHE A 45 -9.41 -18.71 -6.32
C PHE A 45 -8.18 -18.35 -7.15
N LEU A 46 -7.29 -19.32 -7.41
CA LEU A 46 -6.12 -19.10 -8.26
C LEU A 46 -6.54 -18.68 -9.68
N CYS A 47 -7.53 -19.36 -10.26
CA CYS A 47 -8.05 -19.02 -11.58
C CYS A 47 -8.63 -17.59 -11.61
N LEU A 48 -9.32 -17.16 -10.55
CA LEU A 48 -9.80 -15.78 -10.44
C LEU A 48 -8.64 -14.76 -10.44
N LEU A 49 -7.58 -15.03 -9.68
CA LEU A 49 -6.40 -14.15 -9.63
C LEU A 49 -5.73 -14.04 -11.00
N GLU A 50 -5.49 -15.18 -11.67
CA GLU A 50 -4.90 -15.21 -13.01
C GLU A 50 -5.74 -14.45 -14.02
N GLN A 51 -7.07 -14.62 -13.99
CA GLN A 51 -7.99 -13.87 -14.86
C GLN A 51 -7.95 -12.37 -14.61
N ALA A 52 -7.85 -11.94 -13.34
CA ALA A 52 -7.79 -10.53 -12.99
C ALA A 52 -6.49 -9.86 -13.44
N VAL A 53 -5.36 -10.57 -13.40
CA VAL A 53 -4.06 -10.07 -13.89
C VAL A 53 -4.01 -10.01 -15.42
N LEU A 54 -4.62 -10.97 -16.11
CA LEU A 54 -4.61 -11.03 -17.58
C LEU A 54 -5.59 -10.06 -18.26
N SER A 55 -6.50 -9.44 -17.50
CA SER A 55 -7.52 -8.56 -18.03
C SER A 55 -6.94 -7.14 -18.23
N GLU A 56 -6.75 -6.72 -19.49
CA GLU A 56 -6.17 -5.41 -19.84
C GLU A 56 -6.92 -4.21 -19.23
N ASP A 57 -8.24 -4.32 -19.03
CA ASP A 57 -9.09 -3.27 -18.44
C ASP A 57 -9.45 -3.54 -16.96
N SER A 58 -8.66 -4.36 -16.26
CA SER A 58 -8.93 -4.68 -14.86
C SER A 58 -8.72 -3.45 -13.97
N PRO A 59 -9.71 -3.06 -13.13
CA PRO A 59 -9.50 -2.01 -12.12
C PRO A 59 -8.65 -2.50 -10.94
N TYR A 60 -8.31 -3.79 -10.91
CA TYR A 60 -7.56 -4.41 -9.83
C TYR A 60 -6.07 -4.37 -10.17
N VAL A 61 -5.36 -3.39 -9.62
CA VAL A 61 -3.94 -3.16 -9.90
C VAL A 61 -3.09 -4.09 -9.04
N MET A 62 -2.79 -5.28 -9.56
CA MET A 62 -1.96 -6.30 -8.91
C MET A 62 -1.20 -7.13 -9.94
N GLU A 63 -0.11 -7.74 -9.50
CA GLU A 63 0.72 -8.63 -10.29
C GLU A 63 0.80 -10.03 -9.67
N PHE A 64 1.11 -11.02 -10.52
CA PHE A 64 1.27 -12.41 -10.11
C PHE A 64 2.47 -13.04 -10.81
N ALA A 65 3.49 -13.39 -10.02
CA ALA A 65 4.69 -14.05 -10.52
C ALA A 65 5.19 -15.08 -9.50
N GLU A 66 5.61 -16.26 -9.99
CA GLU A 66 6.25 -17.31 -9.18
C GLU A 66 5.44 -17.72 -7.92
N GLY A 67 4.11 -17.63 -7.99
CA GLY A 67 3.22 -17.96 -6.87
C GLY A 67 3.09 -16.86 -5.81
N ILE A 68 3.57 -15.65 -6.11
CA ILE A 68 3.44 -14.46 -5.27
C ILE A 68 2.45 -13.51 -5.93
N CYS A 69 1.44 -13.08 -5.18
CA CYS A 69 0.58 -11.96 -5.55
C CYS A 69 1.16 -10.71 -4.90
N PHE A 70 1.28 -9.63 -5.66
CA PHE A 70 1.83 -8.38 -5.13
C PHE A 70 1.16 -7.15 -5.72
N ASP A 71 1.20 -6.06 -4.95
CA ASP A 71 0.78 -4.73 -5.39
C ASP A 71 1.75 -4.22 -6.47
N TYR A 72 1.24 -3.53 -7.49
CA TYR A 72 2.03 -3.04 -8.61
C TYR A 72 3.12 -2.03 -8.22
N GLU A 73 3.01 -1.40 -7.04
CA GLU A 73 4.02 -0.49 -6.52
C GLU A 73 5.23 -1.23 -5.93
N VAL A 74 5.17 -2.56 -5.79
CA VAL A 74 6.25 -3.36 -5.19
C VAL A 74 7.39 -3.55 -6.17
N ASP A 75 8.57 -3.02 -5.84
CA ASP A 75 9.77 -3.15 -6.67
C ASP A 75 10.38 -4.57 -6.59
N ASP A 76 10.32 -5.19 -5.40
CA ASP A 76 10.90 -6.52 -5.14
C ASP A 76 10.01 -7.32 -4.17
N ALA A 77 9.16 -8.18 -4.72
CA ALA A 77 8.21 -8.98 -3.95
C ALA A 77 8.90 -10.04 -3.09
N GLU A 78 10.04 -10.60 -3.54
CA GLU A 78 10.80 -11.59 -2.77
C GLU A 78 11.44 -10.95 -1.54
N TRP A 79 12.01 -9.75 -1.70
CA TRP A 79 12.55 -8.97 -0.60
C TRP A 79 11.48 -8.63 0.44
N VAL A 80 10.29 -8.19 0.00
CA VAL A 80 9.17 -7.91 0.93
C VAL A 80 8.83 -9.15 1.75
N LEU A 81 8.67 -10.31 1.11
CA LEU A 81 8.36 -11.56 1.80
C LEU A 81 9.47 -11.97 2.78
N ALA A 82 10.74 -11.84 2.39
CA ALA A 82 11.86 -12.12 3.27
C ALA A 82 11.84 -11.23 4.52
N GLN A 83 11.62 -9.92 4.37
CA GLN A 83 11.53 -8.99 5.49
C GLN A 83 10.32 -9.28 6.41
N GLN A 84 9.18 -9.66 5.83
CA GLN A 84 8.00 -10.05 6.61
C GLN A 84 8.25 -11.29 7.49
N GLN A 85 9.12 -12.22 7.05
CA GLN A 85 9.48 -13.41 7.83
C GLN A 85 10.39 -13.07 9.02
N GLU A 86 11.17 -12.00 8.93
CA GLU A 86 12.06 -11.55 10.01
C GLU A 86 11.29 -10.93 11.20
N VAL A 87 10.10 -10.37 10.94
CA VAL A 87 9.27 -9.74 11.97
C VAL A 87 8.25 -10.70 12.58
N THR A 88 8.30 -10.84 13.91
CA THR A 88 7.33 -11.59 14.72
C THR A 88 6.06 -10.77 14.95
N LEU A 89 5.43 -10.32 13.86
CA LEU A 89 4.16 -9.61 13.87
C LEU A 89 3.12 -10.45 13.12
N ASP A 90 1.88 -10.41 13.60
CA ASP A 90 0.74 -10.80 12.78
C ASP A 90 0.47 -9.71 11.75
N PHE A 91 -0.14 -10.10 10.63
CA PHE A 91 -0.56 -9.13 9.63
C PHE A 91 -1.64 -8.20 10.19
N ARG A 92 -1.55 -6.91 9.87
CA ARG A 92 -2.55 -5.90 10.26
C ARG A 92 -3.93 -6.31 9.75
N PRO A 93 -4.97 -6.43 10.58
CA PRO A 93 -6.31 -6.69 10.09
C PRO A 93 -6.77 -5.64 9.07
N VAL A 94 -7.29 -6.09 7.93
CA VAL A 94 -7.85 -5.21 6.88
C VAL A 94 -9.34 -5.52 6.76
N THR A 95 -10.16 -4.49 6.74
CA THR A 95 -11.61 -4.63 6.57
C THR A 95 -12.01 -4.50 5.10
N GLU A 96 -13.17 -5.06 4.75
CA GLU A 96 -13.77 -4.89 3.41
C GLU A 96 -14.02 -3.41 3.09
N GLN A 97 -14.35 -2.60 4.09
CA GLN A 97 -14.58 -1.17 3.91
C GLN A 97 -13.29 -0.43 3.52
N GLU A 98 -12.17 -0.75 4.16
CA GLU A 98 -10.87 -0.16 3.78
C GLU A 98 -10.47 -0.55 2.36
N ALA A 99 -10.68 -1.82 1.99
CA ALA A 99 -10.44 -2.30 0.64
C ALA A 99 -11.32 -1.59 -0.40
N ALA A 100 -12.60 -1.37 -0.09
CA ALA A 100 -13.52 -0.64 -0.97
C ALA A 100 -13.10 0.83 -1.15
N TYR A 101 -12.66 1.51 -0.09
CA TYR A 101 -12.18 2.88 -0.20
C TYR A 101 -10.97 3.04 -1.13
N LEU A 102 -10.11 2.02 -1.24
CA LEU A 102 -8.99 2.05 -2.19
C LEU A 102 -9.46 2.02 -3.64
N LEU A 103 -10.42 1.16 -3.98
CA LEU A 103 -10.96 1.08 -5.34
C LEU A 103 -11.86 2.26 -5.74
N GLU A 104 -12.41 2.97 -4.77
CA GLU A 104 -13.21 4.18 -4.99
C GLU A 104 -12.35 5.46 -5.01
N ASP A 105 -11.01 5.34 -5.02
CA ASP A 105 -10.04 6.44 -4.94
C ASP A 105 -10.22 7.34 -3.69
N ARG A 106 -10.77 6.80 -2.60
CA ARG A 106 -11.04 7.51 -1.33
C ARG A 106 -9.90 7.41 -0.33
N HIS A 107 -8.66 7.51 -0.80
CA HIS A 107 -7.44 7.34 0.00
C HIS A 107 -7.41 8.22 1.26
N LEU A 108 -7.93 9.45 1.18
CA LEU A 108 -7.97 10.41 2.30
C LEU A 108 -8.68 9.86 3.56
N LEU A 109 -9.63 8.93 3.40
CA LEU A 109 -10.34 8.31 4.52
C LEU A 109 -9.49 7.31 5.29
N LEU A 110 -8.42 6.80 4.68
CA LEU A 110 -7.50 5.82 5.26
C LEU A 110 -6.28 6.48 5.93
N TRP A 111 -6.00 7.72 5.55
CA TRP A 111 -4.84 8.46 6.03
C TRP A 111 -5.01 8.97 7.46
N SER A 112 -3.93 8.83 8.22
CA SER A 112 -3.72 9.47 9.51
C SER A 112 -3.57 10.99 9.38
N ASP A 113 -3.57 11.69 10.51
CA ASP A 113 -3.36 13.15 10.55
C ASP A 113 -1.96 13.54 10.06
N ASP A 114 -0.94 12.70 10.30
CA ASP A 114 0.43 12.96 9.84
C ASP A 114 0.57 12.79 8.31
N GLU A 115 -0.11 11.80 7.74
CA GLU A 115 -0.22 11.64 6.28
C GLU A 115 -0.94 12.84 5.64
N LYS A 116 -2.10 13.23 6.20
CA LYS A 116 -2.86 14.41 5.75
C LYS A 116 -2.06 15.71 5.86
N ALA A 117 -1.22 15.83 6.89
CA ALA A 117 -0.36 16.99 7.07
C ALA A 117 0.68 17.12 5.95
N LEU A 118 1.31 16.01 5.53
CA LEU A 118 2.22 16.04 4.38
C LEU A 118 1.48 16.38 3.08
N TYR A 119 0.33 15.75 2.84
CA TYR A 119 -0.47 16.05 1.64
C TYR A 119 -0.88 17.52 1.56
N THR A 120 -1.38 18.10 2.66
CA THR A 120 -1.76 19.52 2.73
C THR A 120 -0.57 20.44 2.46
N TRP A 121 0.62 20.06 2.96
CA TRP A 121 1.85 20.80 2.70
C TRP A 121 2.28 20.71 1.22
N LEU A 122 2.15 19.53 0.60
CA LEU A 122 2.42 19.34 -0.84
C LEU A 122 1.46 20.15 -1.70
N GLU A 123 0.16 20.11 -1.40
CA GLU A 123 -0.87 20.86 -2.12
C GLU A 123 -0.60 22.37 -2.08
N ALA A 124 -0.27 22.90 -0.89
CA ALA A 124 0.07 24.31 -0.73
C ALA A 124 1.32 24.73 -1.53
N ARG A 125 2.23 23.78 -1.81
CA ARG A 125 3.51 24.04 -2.48
C ARG A 125 3.47 23.82 -3.98
N CYS A 126 2.68 22.84 -4.44
CA CYS A 126 2.50 22.53 -5.86
C CYS A 126 1.47 23.45 -6.51
N HIS A 127 0.53 24.01 -5.72
CA HIS A 127 -0.64 24.75 -6.22
C HIS A 127 -1.50 23.92 -7.20
N ASP A 128 -1.42 22.60 -7.08
CA ASP A 128 -2.08 21.61 -7.92
C ASP A 128 -2.34 20.36 -7.05
N SER A 129 -3.62 20.07 -6.82
CA SER A 129 -4.05 18.96 -5.96
C SER A 129 -3.76 17.59 -6.59
N ASP A 130 -3.86 17.47 -7.92
CA ASP A 130 -3.63 16.21 -8.62
C ASP A 130 -2.13 15.86 -8.57
N LEU A 131 -1.27 16.85 -8.84
CA LEU A 131 0.18 16.68 -8.70
C LEU A 131 0.58 16.37 -7.25
N ALA A 132 -0.01 17.06 -6.27
CA ALA A 132 0.26 16.80 -4.86
C ALA A 132 -0.14 15.38 -4.45
N LEU A 133 -1.27 14.87 -4.96
CA LEU A 133 -1.69 13.49 -4.74
C LEU A 133 -0.73 12.50 -5.39
N THR A 134 -0.32 12.72 -6.64
CA THR A 134 0.66 11.88 -7.34
C THR A 134 1.97 11.80 -6.57
N LEU A 135 2.53 12.95 -6.15
CA LEU A 135 3.76 13.00 -5.37
C LEU A 135 3.60 12.31 -4.01
N PHE A 136 2.46 12.51 -3.34
CA PHE A 136 2.18 11.85 -2.07
C PHE A 136 2.22 10.32 -2.21
N LEU A 137 1.54 9.78 -3.23
CA LEU A 137 1.49 8.34 -3.49
C LEU A 137 2.88 7.81 -3.88
N GLU A 138 3.63 8.50 -4.73
CA GLU A 138 5.02 8.16 -5.07
C GLU A 138 5.90 8.11 -3.81
N TYR A 139 5.80 9.11 -2.95
CA TYR A 139 6.60 9.17 -1.72
C TYR A 139 6.22 8.07 -0.72
N ALA A 140 4.94 7.68 -0.65
CA ALA A 140 4.50 6.54 0.13
C ALA A 140 5.10 5.23 -0.42
N ALA A 141 5.01 5.01 -1.73
CA ALA A 141 5.56 3.84 -2.40
C ALA A 141 7.08 3.71 -2.20
N LEU A 142 7.83 4.82 -2.31
CA LEU A 142 9.26 4.83 -2.05
C LEU A 142 9.62 4.40 -0.62
N LEU A 143 8.88 4.87 0.37
CA LEU A 143 9.08 4.42 1.76
C LEU A 143 8.77 2.93 1.91
N LYS A 144 7.66 2.46 1.34
CA LYS A 144 7.25 1.05 1.38
C LYS A 144 8.29 0.14 0.72
N ASN A 145 9.00 0.62 -0.30
CA ASN A 145 10.15 -0.03 -0.96
C ASN A 145 11.50 0.19 -0.25
N GLY A 146 11.50 0.75 0.96
CA GLY A 146 12.69 0.81 1.82
C GLY A 146 13.54 2.07 1.71
N LEU A 147 13.10 3.10 0.97
CA LEU A 147 13.77 4.41 0.99
C LEU A 147 13.74 4.97 2.42
N SER A 148 14.88 5.45 2.93
CA SER A 148 14.90 5.98 4.28
C SER A 148 14.17 7.34 4.35
N PRO A 149 13.60 7.72 5.51
CA PRO A 149 12.97 9.03 5.68
C PRO A 149 13.94 10.21 5.42
N LEU A 150 15.24 10.01 5.63
CA LEU A 150 16.25 11.02 5.34
C LEU A 150 16.44 11.20 3.83
N GLU A 151 16.55 10.10 3.08
CA GLU A 151 16.67 10.13 1.62
C GLU A 151 15.41 10.71 0.97
N LEU A 152 14.22 10.33 1.46
CA LEU A 152 12.97 10.93 1.00
C LEU A 152 12.94 12.45 1.25
N ALA A 153 13.33 12.90 2.45
CA ALA A 153 13.39 14.32 2.75
C ALA A 153 14.36 15.07 1.82
N GLN A 154 15.50 14.47 1.47
CA GLN A 154 16.44 15.05 0.52
C GLN A 154 15.85 15.13 -0.89
N LYS A 155 15.17 14.07 -1.35
CA LYS A 155 14.47 14.03 -2.64
C LYS A 155 13.43 15.16 -2.72
N ILE A 156 12.55 15.28 -1.73
CA ILE A 156 11.53 16.33 -1.66
C ILE A 156 12.13 17.73 -1.68
N VAL A 157 13.21 17.95 -0.90
CA VAL A 157 13.90 19.25 -0.86
C VAL A 157 14.45 19.63 -2.23
N GLN A 158 15.00 18.66 -2.97
CA GLN A 158 15.56 18.88 -4.30
C GLN A 158 14.47 19.10 -5.35
N GLU A 159 13.47 18.21 -5.41
CA GLU A 159 12.40 18.24 -6.42
C GLU A 159 11.50 19.47 -6.30
N LEU A 160 11.15 19.86 -5.07
CA LEU A 160 10.26 21.00 -4.82
C LEU A 160 11.02 22.31 -4.52
N ALA A 161 12.33 22.33 -4.81
CA ALA A 161 13.22 23.45 -4.57
C ALA A 161 12.96 24.11 -3.20
N VAL A 162 12.96 23.31 -2.13
CA VAL A 162 12.63 23.76 -0.77
C VAL A 162 13.68 24.77 -0.29
N GLU A 163 13.22 25.91 0.21
CA GLU A 163 14.10 26.95 0.71
C GLU A 163 14.89 26.45 1.93
N GLN A 164 16.14 26.92 2.07
CA GLN A 164 17.03 26.51 3.15
C GLN A 164 16.40 26.64 4.55
N ALA A 165 15.57 27.68 4.76
CA ALA A 165 14.88 27.92 6.03
C ALA A 165 13.82 26.86 6.36
N GLN A 166 13.27 26.18 5.35
CA GLN A 166 12.17 25.21 5.48
C GLN A 166 12.67 23.75 5.54
N ILE A 167 13.95 23.48 5.25
CA ILE A 167 14.50 22.12 5.20
C ILE A 167 14.23 21.34 6.50
N ARG A 168 14.38 21.97 7.67
CA ARG A 168 14.14 21.31 8.96
C ARG A 168 12.67 20.95 9.15
N GLU A 169 11.76 21.78 8.68
CA GLU A 169 10.33 21.52 8.71
C GLU A 169 9.97 20.35 7.81
N THR A 170 10.46 20.35 6.56
CA THR A 170 10.28 19.24 5.61
C THR A 170 10.80 17.93 6.17
N ALA A 171 12.01 17.90 6.73
CA ALA A 171 12.56 16.69 7.36
C ALA A 171 11.69 16.20 8.53
N SER A 172 11.10 17.13 9.30
CA SER A 172 10.20 16.76 10.39
C SER A 172 8.87 16.20 9.90
N LEU A 173 8.31 16.76 8.82
CA LEU A 173 7.08 16.26 8.19
C LEU A 173 7.31 14.85 7.63
N VAL A 174 8.39 14.66 6.87
CA VAL A 174 8.73 13.36 6.28
C VAL A 174 8.95 12.29 7.35
N LYS A 175 9.62 12.63 8.46
CA LYS A 175 9.79 11.68 9.56
C LYS A 175 8.45 11.22 10.14
N LYS A 176 7.49 12.13 10.33
CA LYS A 176 6.16 11.80 10.84
C LYS A 176 5.36 10.98 9.83
N PHE A 177 5.38 11.41 8.57
CA PHE A 177 4.78 10.69 7.46
C PHE A 177 5.28 9.24 7.38
N ALA A 178 6.60 9.03 7.42
CA ALA A 178 7.18 7.70 7.40
C ALA A 178 6.79 6.84 8.61
N ALA A 179 6.68 7.45 9.80
CA ALA A 179 6.21 6.74 10.99
C ALA A 179 4.71 6.37 10.91
N ALA A 180 3.94 7.09 10.11
CA ALA A 180 2.50 6.91 9.93
C ALA A 180 2.13 6.17 8.62
N THR A 181 3.11 5.82 7.79
CA THR A 181 2.88 5.08 6.54
C THR A 181 2.86 3.58 6.86
N PRO A 182 1.82 2.83 6.44
CA PRO A 182 1.83 1.37 6.52
C PRO A 182 2.99 0.78 5.72
N MET A 183 3.78 -0.09 6.34
CA MET A 183 4.97 -0.67 5.70
C MET A 183 4.74 -2.14 5.34
N TRP A 184 5.09 -2.51 4.10
CA TRP A 184 4.98 -3.90 3.65
C TRP A 184 5.86 -4.85 4.45
N THR A 185 7.08 -4.43 4.78
CA THR A 185 8.02 -5.19 5.62
C THR A 185 7.50 -5.39 7.06
N LEU A 186 6.57 -4.54 7.51
CA LEU A 186 5.91 -4.65 8.81
C LEU A 186 4.50 -5.25 8.69
N LYS A 187 4.24 -6.02 7.62
CA LYS A 187 2.95 -6.70 7.39
C LYS A 187 1.75 -5.75 7.46
N GLY A 188 1.94 -4.55 6.92
CA GLY A 188 0.94 -3.49 6.83
C GLY A 188 0.75 -2.66 8.09
N TRP A 189 1.51 -2.89 9.16
CA TRP A 189 1.51 -2.00 10.31
C TRP A 189 2.30 -0.73 10.04
N ARG A 190 1.88 0.36 10.68
CA ARG A 190 2.65 1.60 10.72
C ARG A 190 3.74 1.48 11.79
N PRO A 191 4.94 2.05 11.58
CA PRO A 191 5.98 2.05 12.61
C PRO A 191 5.53 2.64 13.95
N ASN A 192 4.62 3.63 13.95
CA ASN A 192 4.10 4.26 15.17
C ASN A 192 3.02 3.45 15.91
N GLU A 193 2.51 2.37 15.33
CA GLU A 193 1.54 1.46 15.95
C GLU A 193 2.22 0.32 16.71
N LEU A 194 3.53 0.12 16.49
CA LEU A 194 4.29 -0.96 17.12
C LEU A 194 4.80 -0.58 18.52
N PRO A 195 4.80 -1.52 19.48
CA PRO A 195 5.38 -1.28 20.80
C PRO A 195 6.89 -1.03 20.68
N GLN A 196 7.38 0.01 21.36
CA GLN A 196 8.80 0.40 21.43
C GLN A 196 9.60 -0.45 22.43
#